data_AF-L2FRQ3-F1
#
_entry.id   AF-L2FRQ3-F1
#
_cell.length_a   1.000
_cell.length_b   1.000
_cell.length_c   1.000
_cell.angle_alpha   90.00
_cell.angle_beta   90.00
_cell.angle_gamma   90.00
#
_symmetry.space_group_name_H-M   'P 1'
#
loop_
_entity.id
_entity.type
_entity.pdbx_description
1 polymer ?
#
loop_
_entity_poly.entity_id
_entity_poly.type
_entity_poly.pdbx_seq_one_letter_code
_entity_poly.pdbx_strand_id
1 'polypeptide(L)'
;MLHSNDEDIEDAEKRATKSISSLGDLPPELITEILSAADDATTISRLARTCRGLARIAKCALYRTPFRGTDPMTWAIERDRSGTLIQILKHRSTPKQAITPQDLHTNLAEALRAGSFRIADALLDAGAEIVYSPGSRSNFPKEEVAIRPDEFHGHLGSLALAARSRYHLTFWYRPTKPYASEAEYWRWKKRTMMKILARMRIDISRRHMECPTISFDQYRRELDIALIEAANADAHSVEMMEFLLAAGANINAEMNDQYVGQVWRNALDEEVPSLFRAKVEFLMERGVNTNRVWSWQGPLTPAEFFLEKLHWSCLFSADTSFIDRGLWTMDFLEGRGCLEWPLAAFEAFNTCEIALQASELAGLEVGAARELELILNDTEESLQPLQTALKQHLSRKLLKKPLVTLREGQSSEIIDGHASKLDFDDKESLPEAILRLEDLREEWLAESCSEM
;
A
#
# COMPACT_ATOMS: atom_id res chain seq x y z
N MET A 1 39.87 54.77 -60.77
CA MET A 1 40.12 53.40 -60.29
C MET A 1 39.48 53.27 -58.92
N LEU A 2 38.20 52.91 -58.86
CA LEU A 2 37.44 52.52 -57.66
C LEU A 2 36.02 52.28 -58.18
N HIS A 3 35.64 51.03 -58.46
CA HIS A 3 34.26 50.54 -58.63
C HIS A 3 34.34 49.03 -58.91
N SER A 4 34.41 48.21 -57.87
CA SER A 4 34.20 46.75 -57.98
C SER A 4 33.89 46.07 -56.63
N ASN A 5 33.36 46.78 -55.63
CA ASN A 5 33.09 46.17 -54.31
C ASN A 5 31.60 46.13 -53.94
N ASP A 6 30.72 46.83 -54.66
CA ASP A 6 29.30 46.89 -54.27
C ASP A 6 28.49 45.71 -54.85
N GLU A 7 28.83 45.21 -56.04
CA GLU A 7 28.12 44.05 -56.62
C GLU A 7 28.39 42.75 -55.84
N ASP A 8 29.59 42.55 -55.30
CA ASP A 8 29.91 41.34 -54.52
C ASP A 8 29.27 41.35 -53.12
N ILE A 9 28.97 42.54 -52.56
CA ILE A 9 28.27 42.69 -51.27
C ILE A 9 26.76 42.49 -51.47
N GLU A 10 26.19 43.04 -52.54
CA GLU A 10 24.76 42.89 -52.84
C GLU A 10 24.40 41.44 -53.22
N ASP A 11 25.33 40.72 -53.86
CA ASP A 11 25.16 39.31 -54.22
C ASP A 11 25.41 38.36 -53.02
N ALA A 12 26.24 38.77 -52.05
CA ALA A 12 26.37 38.09 -50.76
C ALA A 12 25.13 38.31 -49.86
N GLU A 13 24.57 39.52 -49.83
CA GLU A 13 23.30 39.81 -49.14
C GLU A 13 22.11 39.12 -49.81
N LYS A 14 22.05 39.06 -51.15
CA LYS A 14 21.04 38.28 -51.89
C LYS A 14 21.18 36.77 -51.69
N ARG A 15 22.39 36.24 -51.47
CA ARG A 15 22.60 34.82 -51.11
C ARG A 15 22.26 34.54 -49.64
N ALA A 16 22.50 35.48 -48.73
CA ALA A 16 22.13 35.35 -47.32
C ALA A 16 20.60 35.45 -47.10
N THR A 17 19.91 36.31 -47.86
CA THR A 17 18.45 36.48 -47.80
C THR A 17 17.67 35.35 -48.48
N LYS A 18 18.30 34.52 -49.31
CA LYS A 18 17.64 33.43 -50.04
C LYS A 18 17.53 32.10 -49.27
N SER A 19 18.02 32.01 -48.03
CA SER A 19 18.18 30.70 -47.36
C SER A 19 17.53 30.53 -45.99
N ILE A 20 16.62 31.42 -45.57
CA ILE A 20 15.85 31.22 -44.32
C ILE A 20 14.37 31.52 -44.59
N SER A 21 13.73 30.65 -45.37
CA SER A 21 12.28 30.77 -45.67
C SER A 21 11.39 30.19 -44.57
N SER A 22 11.96 29.39 -43.66
CA SER A 22 11.23 28.79 -42.56
C SER A 22 12.02 28.84 -41.26
N LEU A 23 11.31 28.85 -40.13
CA LEU A 23 11.91 28.78 -38.79
C LEU A 23 12.74 27.48 -38.59
N GLY A 24 12.52 26.46 -39.43
CA GLY A 24 13.28 25.20 -39.43
C GLY A 24 14.64 25.29 -40.10
N ASP A 25 14.93 26.37 -40.82
CA ASP A 25 16.20 26.60 -41.53
C ASP A 25 17.21 27.38 -40.67
N LEU A 26 16.82 27.78 -39.45
CA LEU A 26 17.69 28.47 -38.51
C LEU A 26 18.78 27.53 -37.98
N PRO A 27 20.01 28.04 -37.76
CA PRO A 27 21.05 27.34 -37.03
C PRO A 27 20.55 26.84 -35.66
N PRO A 28 20.89 25.61 -35.24
CA PRO A 28 20.51 25.06 -33.94
C PRO A 28 20.86 25.95 -32.75
N GLU A 29 21.95 26.71 -32.86
CA GLU A 29 22.46 27.64 -31.86
C GLU A 29 21.48 28.80 -31.64
N LEU A 30 21.01 29.43 -32.72
CA LEU A 30 20.03 30.53 -32.67
C LEU A 30 18.66 30.03 -32.19
N ILE A 31 18.25 28.82 -32.58
CA ILE A 31 17.03 28.19 -32.06
C ILE A 31 17.14 27.99 -30.55
N THR A 32 18.31 27.57 -30.06
CA THR A 32 18.54 27.35 -28.62
C THR A 32 18.51 28.67 -27.85
N GLU A 33 19.04 29.76 -28.40
CA GLU A 33 18.95 31.10 -27.81
C GLU A 33 17.50 31.60 -27.74
N ILE A 34 16.74 31.48 -28.84
CA ILE A 34 15.31 31.82 -28.88
C ILE A 34 14.53 31.03 -27.83
N LEU A 35 14.81 29.73 -27.70
CA LEU A 35 14.19 28.86 -26.73
C LEU A 35 14.60 29.18 -25.28
N SER A 36 15.83 29.64 -25.07
CA SER A 36 16.31 30.08 -23.75
C SER A 36 15.71 31.41 -23.31
N ALA A 37 15.28 32.26 -24.25
CA ALA A 37 14.55 33.49 -23.98
C ALA A 37 13.04 33.26 -23.82
N ALA A 38 12.50 32.18 -24.39
CA ALA A 38 11.11 31.77 -24.20
C ALA A 38 10.95 31.03 -22.86
N ASP A 39 10.87 31.77 -21.76
CA ASP A 39 10.75 31.22 -20.40
C ASP A 39 9.48 30.40 -20.13
N ASP A 40 8.53 30.31 -21.09
CA ASP A 40 7.27 29.60 -20.91
C ASP A 40 7.16 28.30 -21.73
N ALA A 41 6.83 27.20 -21.03
CA ALA A 41 6.68 25.87 -21.64
C ALA A 41 5.57 25.81 -22.71
N THR A 42 4.61 26.74 -22.71
CA THR A 42 3.52 26.77 -23.68
C THR A 42 4.02 27.22 -25.05
N THR A 43 4.83 28.28 -25.09
CA THR A 43 5.48 28.80 -26.30
C THR A 43 6.45 27.79 -26.87
N ILE A 44 7.31 27.20 -26.03
CA ILE A 44 8.22 26.13 -26.46
C ILE A 44 7.41 24.94 -27.04
N SER A 45 6.26 24.59 -26.45
CA SER A 45 5.43 23.46 -26.91
C SER A 45 4.76 23.76 -28.25
N ARG A 46 4.33 25.01 -28.47
CA ARG A 46 3.81 25.46 -29.77
C ARG A 46 4.91 25.41 -30.83
N LEU A 47 6.12 25.87 -30.50
CA LEU A 47 7.28 25.81 -31.39
C LEU A 47 7.67 24.37 -31.73
N ALA A 48 7.57 23.44 -30.78
CA ALA A 48 7.86 22.04 -31.02
C ALA A 48 6.86 21.36 -31.98
N ARG A 49 5.69 21.96 -32.22
CA ARG A 49 4.66 21.42 -33.12
C ARG A 49 4.72 21.99 -34.53
N THR A 50 5.47 23.06 -34.78
CA THR A 50 5.49 23.73 -36.10
C THR A 50 6.28 22.94 -37.15
N CYS A 51 7.43 22.35 -36.81
CA CYS A 51 8.15 21.46 -37.72
C CYS A 51 8.97 20.39 -36.99
N ARG A 52 9.29 19.28 -37.70
CA ARG A 52 10.03 18.12 -37.14
C ARG A 52 11.45 18.48 -36.68
N GLY A 53 12.14 19.38 -37.38
CA GLY A 53 13.50 19.82 -37.03
C GLY A 53 13.52 20.60 -35.71
N LEU A 54 12.62 21.59 -35.59
CA LEU A 54 12.41 22.37 -34.38
C LEU A 54 11.91 21.51 -33.22
N ALA A 55 11.05 20.52 -33.50
CA ALA A 55 10.57 19.59 -32.48
C ALA A 55 11.72 18.92 -31.72
N ARG A 56 12.81 18.57 -32.41
CA ARG A 56 13.97 17.92 -31.78
C ARG A 56 14.68 18.86 -30.79
N ILE A 57 14.85 20.13 -31.14
CA ILE A 57 15.58 21.11 -30.33
C ILE A 57 14.67 21.69 -29.22
N ALA A 58 13.43 22.04 -29.57
CA ALA A 58 12.43 22.58 -28.66
C ALA A 58 12.01 21.57 -27.58
N LYS A 59 11.94 20.27 -27.89
CA LYS A 59 11.70 19.24 -26.87
C LYS A 59 12.78 19.21 -25.79
N CYS A 60 14.05 19.39 -26.15
CA CYS A 60 15.13 19.49 -25.17
C CYS A 60 14.91 20.66 -24.20
N ALA A 61 14.44 21.81 -24.70
CA ALA A 61 14.08 22.96 -23.87
C ALA A 61 12.82 22.70 -23.01
N LEU A 62 11.80 22.03 -23.56
CA LEU A 62 10.60 21.62 -22.79
C LEU A 62 10.93 20.78 -21.57
N TYR A 63 11.90 19.87 -21.68
CA TYR A 63 12.30 19.00 -20.58
C TYR A 63 13.15 19.70 -19.51
N ARG A 64 13.51 20.96 -19.74
CA ARG A 64 14.27 21.81 -18.83
C ARG A 64 13.37 22.84 -18.15
N THR A 65 12.37 23.36 -18.85
CA THR A 65 11.49 24.43 -18.37
C THR A 65 10.30 23.90 -17.57
N PRO A 66 9.96 24.48 -16.40
CA PRO A 66 8.78 24.09 -15.63
C PRO A 66 7.48 24.26 -16.42
N PHE A 67 6.57 23.30 -16.29
CA PHE A 67 5.26 23.35 -16.94
C PHE A 67 4.23 23.91 -15.95
N ARG A 68 3.72 25.11 -16.21
CA ARG A 68 2.76 25.81 -15.32
C ARG A 68 3.27 26.00 -13.88
N GLY A 69 4.58 26.20 -13.71
CA GLY A 69 5.21 26.35 -12.39
C GLY A 69 5.59 25.04 -11.71
N THR A 70 5.27 23.88 -12.28
CA THR A 70 5.67 22.56 -11.76
C THR A 70 6.96 22.09 -12.43
N ASP A 71 7.89 21.52 -11.65
CA ASP A 71 9.09 20.90 -12.19
C ASP A 71 8.73 19.75 -13.16
N PRO A 72 9.40 19.62 -14.33
CA PRO A 72 9.11 18.59 -15.31
C PRO A 72 9.21 17.15 -14.79
N MET A 73 10.09 16.86 -13.82
CA MET A 73 10.18 15.52 -13.23
C MET A 73 8.96 15.24 -12.38
N THR A 74 8.55 16.18 -11.51
CA THR A 74 7.31 16.08 -10.72
C THR A 74 6.09 15.90 -11.63
N TRP A 75 5.97 16.69 -12.69
CA TRP A 75 4.89 16.56 -13.68
C TRP A 75 4.86 15.17 -14.35
N ALA A 76 6.04 14.61 -14.66
CA ALA A 76 6.16 13.29 -15.26
C ALA A 76 5.80 12.18 -14.28
N ILE A 77 6.14 12.32 -13.00
CA ILE A 77 5.76 11.41 -11.91
C ILE A 77 4.24 11.42 -11.73
N GLU A 78 3.62 12.58 -11.55
CA GLU A 78 2.16 12.71 -11.33
C GLU A 78 1.32 11.99 -12.40
N ARG A 79 1.86 11.92 -13.62
CA ARG A 79 1.19 11.37 -14.81
C ARG A 79 1.78 10.04 -15.27
N ASP A 80 2.70 9.46 -14.50
CA ASP A 80 3.46 8.24 -14.78
C ASP A 80 3.96 8.16 -16.25
N ARG A 81 4.59 9.25 -16.72
CA ARG A 81 5.08 9.40 -18.08
C ARG A 81 6.55 8.98 -18.19
N SER A 82 6.83 7.69 -18.03
CA SER A 82 8.20 7.14 -18.05
C SER A 82 9.01 7.56 -19.27
N GLY A 83 8.41 7.55 -20.47
CA GLY A 83 9.06 8.03 -21.68
C GLY A 83 9.49 9.51 -21.60
N THR A 84 8.67 10.37 -21.00
CA THR A 84 9.01 11.79 -20.79
C THR A 84 10.12 11.92 -19.76
N LEU A 85 10.06 11.18 -18.65
CA LEU A 85 11.13 11.16 -17.67
C LEU A 85 12.47 10.75 -18.28
N ILE A 86 12.52 9.67 -19.07
CA ILE A 86 13.74 9.22 -19.74
C ILE A 86 14.34 10.34 -20.61
N GLN A 87 13.50 11.10 -21.32
CA GLN A 87 13.96 12.27 -22.07
C GLN A 87 14.47 13.38 -21.15
N ILE A 88 13.79 13.66 -20.03
CA ILE A 88 14.26 14.64 -19.01
C ILE A 88 15.63 14.24 -18.47
N LEU A 89 15.79 12.99 -18.04
CA LEU A 89 17.06 12.44 -17.54
C LEU A 89 18.18 12.58 -18.57
N LYS A 90 17.89 12.27 -19.84
CA LYS A 90 18.85 12.42 -20.95
C LYS A 90 19.21 13.89 -21.20
N HIS A 91 18.25 14.80 -21.18
CA HIS A 91 18.44 16.20 -21.59
C HIS A 91 18.89 17.15 -20.47
N ARG A 92 18.67 16.80 -19.19
CA ARG A 92 19.23 17.52 -18.02
C ARG A 92 20.62 17.00 -17.60
N SER A 93 21.32 16.29 -18.47
CA SER A 93 22.71 15.83 -18.24
C SER A 93 23.78 16.92 -18.39
N THR A 94 23.42 18.15 -18.78
CA THR A 94 24.39 19.24 -19.00
C THR A 94 24.82 19.90 -17.70
N PRO A 95 26.10 20.33 -17.54
CA PRO A 95 26.66 20.78 -16.26
C PRO A 95 25.87 21.87 -15.53
N LYS A 96 25.25 22.80 -16.27
CA LYS A 96 24.47 23.91 -15.71
C LYS A 96 23.12 23.51 -15.10
N GLN A 97 22.63 22.31 -15.44
CA GLN A 97 21.32 21.79 -15.03
C GLN A 97 21.41 20.29 -14.69
N ALA A 98 22.60 19.84 -14.27
CA ALA A 98 22.86 18.45 -13.95
C ALA A 98 21.92 18.00 -12.83
N ILE A 99 21.21 16.89 -13.05
CA ILE A 99 20.38 16.28 -12.02
C ILE A 99 21.29 15.78 -10.91
N THR A 100 21.03 16.23 -9.68
CA THR A 100 21.81 15.78 -8.53
C THR A 100 21.35 14.39 -8.09
N PRO A 101 22.20 13.59 -7.42
CA PRO A 101 21.75 12.35 -6.78
C PRO A 101 20.59 12.57 -5.81
N GLN A 102 20.58 13.74 -5.14
CA GLN A 102 19.50 14.16 -4.25
C GLN A 102 18.16 14.28 -4.97
N ASP A 103 18.17 14.85 -6.18
CA ASP A 103 16.96 14.98 -7.00
C ASP A 103 16.45 13.61 -7.41
N LEU A 104 17.33 12.70 -7.84
CA LEU A 104 16.94 11.36 -8.27
C LEU A 104 16.25 10.57 -7.15
N HIS A 105 16.80 10.57 -5.94
CA HIS A 105 16.20 9.83 -4.83
C HIS A 105 14.89 10.47 -4.35
N THR A 106 14.76 11.81 -4.39
CA THR A 106 13.55 12.52 -3.94
C THR A 106 12.41 12.21 -4.89
N ASN A 107 12.71 12.24 -6.18
CA ASN A 107 11.79 11.84 -7.24
C ASN A 107 11.45 10.34 -7.18
N LEU A 108 12.38 9.47 -6.74
CA LEU A 108 12.10 8.05 -6.54
C LEU A 108 11.08 7.84 -5.43
N ALA A 109 11.28 8.48 -4.27
CA ALA A 109 10.34 8.40 -3.15
C ALA A 109 8.95 8.89 -3.55
N GLU A 110 8.87 10.00 -4.28
CA GLU A 110 7.60 10.53 -4.80
C GLU A 110 6.95 9.58 -5.82
N ALA A 111 7.74 8.99 -6.73
CA ALA A 111 7.24 8.02 -7.70
C ALA A 111 6.65 6.77 -7.03
N LEU A 112 7.31 6.24 -5.99
CA LEU A 112 6.84 5.08 -5.24
C LEU A 112 5.57 5.41 -4.46
N ARG A 113 5.52 6.57 -3.79
CA ARG A 113 4.33 7.09 -3.09
C ARG A 113 3.15 7.25 -4.04
N ALA A 114 3.41 7.77 -5.24
CA ALA A 114 2.42 7.97 -6.28
C ALA A 114 2.11 6.71 -7.10
N GLY A 115 2.64 5.53 -6.75
CA GLY A 115 2.41 4.28 -7.49
C GLY A 115 2.88 4.29 -8.95
N SER A 116 3.79 5.19 -9.30
CA SER A 116 4.33 5.38 -10.66
C SER A 116 5.52 4.46 -10.88
N PHE A 117 5.26 3.15 -10.96
CA PHE A 117 6.31 2.13 -10.95
C PHE A 117 7.19 2.11 -12.20
N ARG A 118 6.69 2.52 -13.37
CA ARG A 118 7.53 2.68 -14.59
C ARG A 118 8.53 3.82 -14.44
N ILE A 119 8.10 4.93 -13.83
CA ILE A 119 8.94 6.05 -13.48
C ILE A 119 9.98 5.63 -12.43
N ALA A 120 9.54 4.94 -11.37
CA ALA A 120 10.45 4.46 -10.32
C ALA A 120 11.50 3.48 -10.88
N ASP A 121 11.12 2.57 -11.77
CA ASP A 121 12.02 1.65 -12.47
C ASP A 121 13.08 2.43 -13.28
N ALA A 122 12.67 3.47 -14.01
CA ALA A 122 13.57 4.32 -14.78
C ALA A 122 14.50 5.18 -13.90
N LEU A 123 14.01 5.67 -12.75
CA LEU A 123 14.83 6.41 -11.78
C LEU A 123 15.87 5.50 -11.14
N LEU A 124 15.49 4.26 -10.79
CA LEU A 124 16.45 3.25 -10.36
C LEU A 124 17.51 3.06 -11.43
N ASP A 125 17.13 2.78 -12.68
CA ASP A 125 18.09 2.59 -13.80
C ASP A 125 19.01 3.81 -14.02
N ALA A 126 18.55 5.02 -13.70
CA ALA A 126 19.33 6.25 -13.74
C ALA A 126 20.28 6.45 -12.55
N GLY A 127 20.30 5.52 -11.59
CA GLY A 127 21.19 5.56 -10.42
C GLY A 127 20.57 6.17 -9.17
N ALA A 128 19.25 6.30 -9.08
CA ALA A 128 18.59 6.73 -7.84
C ALA A 128 18.95 5.77 -6.68
N GLU A 129 19.39 6.36 -5.57
CA GLU A 129 19.69 5.61 -4.35
C GLU A 129 18.42 5.18 -3.64
N ILE A 130 18.46 3.98 -3.06
CA ILE A 130 17.39 3.46 -2.20
C ILE A 130 17.52 4.04 -0.80
N VAL A 131 16.37 4.29 -0.16
CA VAL A 131 16.29 4.80 1.20
C VAL A 131 15.74 3.69 2.10
N TYR A 132 16.32 3.53 3.28
CA TYR A 132 15.79 2.63 4.30
C TYR A 132 14.90 3.42 5.25
N SER A 133 13.85 2.79 5.75
CA SER A 133 13.03 3.36 6.83
C SER A 133 13.94 3.70 8.02
N PRO A 134 13.78 4.89 8.63
CA PRO A 134 14.68 5.34 9.68
C PRO A 134 14.55 4.43 10.88
N GLY A 135 15.67 4.27 11.59
CA GLY A 135 15.63 3.68 12.91
C GLY A 135 14.83 4.58 13.85
N SER A 136 13.87 4.02 14.59
CA SER A 136 13.31 4.75 15.74
C SER A 136 14.46 5.19 16.64
N ARG A 137 14.51 6.50 16.94
CA ARG A 137 15.44 7.02 17.93
C ARG A 137 15.15 6.31 19.25
N SER A 138 16.21 5.83 19.91
CA SER A 138 16.22 5.06 21.17
C SER A 138 15.55 5.73 22.38
N ASN A 139 14.89 6.88 22.21
CA ASN A 139 14.29 7.65 23.29
C ASN A 139 12.77 7.47 23.38
N PHE A 140 12.16 6.76 22.43
CA PHE A 140 10.80 6.28 22.59
C PHE A 140 10.84 4.91 23.25
N PRO A 141 10.04 4.66 24.31
CA PRO A 141 9.87 3.31 24.82
C PRO A 141 9.53 2.40 23.64
N LYS A 142 10.05 1.17 23.68
CA LYS A 142 9.99 0.23 22.55
C LYS A 142 8.58 0.06 21.98
N GLU A 143 7.53 0.45 22.69
CA GLU A 143 6.11 0.35 22.39
C GLU A 143 5.53 1.34 21.34
N GLU A 144 6.22 2.42 20.96
CA GLU A 144 5.55 3.54 20.21
C GLU A 144 5.76 3.61 18.69
N VAL A 145 6.56 2.72 18.08
CA VAL A 145 7.14 3.01 16.74
C VAL A 145 6.22 2.75 15.55
N ALA A 146 5.19 1.90 15.67
CA ALA A 146 4.46 1.40 14.50
C ALA A 146 2.95 1.74 14.46
N ILE A 147 2.40 2.43 15.48
CA ILE A 147 0.95 2.41 15.75
C ILE A 147 0.24 3.75 15.50
N ARG A 148 0.92 4.81 15.03
CA ARG A 148 0.25 6.09 14.69
C ARG A 148 -0.16 6.14 13.21
N PRO A 149 -1.46 6.09 12.87
CA PRO A 149 -1.92 6.07 11.47
C PRO A 149 -1.68 7.40 10.73
N ASP A 150 -1.64 8.53 11.43
CA ASP A 150 -1.87 9.82 10.76
C ASP A 150 -0.71 10.85 10.77
N GLU A 151 0.30 10.75 11.65
CA GLU A 151 1.23 11.90 11.82
C GLU A 151 2.74 11.60 11.76
N PHE A 152 3.18 10.34 11.67
CA PHE A 152 4.62 10.02 11.68
C PHE A 152 5.11 9.02 10.62
N HIS A 153 4.33 8.73 9.57
CA HIS A 153 4.82 7.94 8.41
C HIS A 153 5.79 8.73 7.50
N GLY A 154 6.40 9.79 8.03
CA GLY A 154 7.19 10.77 7.29
C GLY A 154 8.44 10.24 6.59
N HIS A 155 8.84 8.98 6.83
CA HIS A 155 10.06 8.42 6.24
C HIS A 155 9.95 6.90 5.98
N LEU A 156 8.90 6.42 5.32
CA LEU A 156 8.97 5.05 4.79
C LEU A 156 10.15 4.92 3.82
N GLY A 157 10.88 3.81 3.92
CA GLY A 157 11.92 3.45 2.98
C GLY A 157 11.35 3.08 1.60
N SER A 158 12.23 2.91 0.63
CA SER A 158 11.85 2.66 -0.76
C SER A 158 11.03 1.37 -0.93
N LEU A 159 11.34 0.31 -0.18
CA LEU A 159 10.60 -0.94 -0.29
C LEU A 159 9.23 -0.81 0.38
N ALA A 160 9.17 -0.18 1.56
CA ALA A 160 7.93 0.06 2.27
C ALA A 160 6.98 0.99 1.49
N LEU A 161 7.50 2.06 0.87
CA LEU A 161 6.73 2.92 -0.02
C LEU A 161 6.17 2.17 -1.22
N ALA A 162 6.99 1.29 -1.82
CA ALA A 162 6.54 0.44 -2.91
C ALA A 162 5.40 -0.48 -2.44
N ALA A 163 5.57 -1.16 -1.30
CA ALA A 163 4.60 -2.08 -0.74
C ALA A 163 3.25 -1.41 -0.45
N ARG A 164 3.27 -0.21 0.15
CA ARG A 164 2.09 0.59 0.51
C ARG A 164 1.19 0.98 -0.67
N SER A 165 1.77 1.19 -1.85
CA SER A 165 1.02 1.74 -2.99
C SER A 165 -0.15 0.82 -3.38
N ARG A 166 -1.36 1.39 -3.51
CA ARG A 166 -2.59 0.67 -3.86
C ARG A 166 -3.07 1.07 -5.25
N TYR A 167 -3.51 0.12 -6.08
CA TYR A 167 -3.96 0.43 -7.43
C TYR A 167 -5.18 1.37 -7.41
N HIS A 168 -6.17 1.03 -6.58
CA HIS A 168 -7.45 1.74 -6.55
C HIS A 168 -7.37 3.15 -5.96
N LEU A 169 -6.61 3.37 -4.89
CA LEU A 169 -6.41 4.72 -4.34
C LEU A 169 -5.57 5.61 -5.26
N THR A 170 -4.66 5.02 -6.05
CA THR A 170 -3.76 5.79 -6.89
C THR A 170 -4.44 6.27 -8.18
N PHE A 171 -5.32 5.46 -8.78
CA PHE A 171 -5.79 5.73 -10.15
C PHE A 171 -7.31 5.86 -10.34
N TRP A 172 -8.16 5.45 -9.38
CA TRP A 172 -9.62 5.52 -9.57
C TRP A 172 -10.10 6.95 -9.83
N TYR A 173 -9.50 7.93 -9.14
CA TYR A 173 -9.87 9.35 -9.26
C TYR A 173 -8.99 10.13 -10.24
N ARG A 174 -7.97 9.49 -10.85
CA ARG A 174 -7.07 10.18 -11.79
C ARG A 174 -7.60 10.04 -13.22
N PRO A 175 -7.73 11.15 -13.97
CA PRO A 175 -8.18 11.10 -15.36
C PRO A 175 -7.15 10.41 -16.28
N THR A 176 -5.88 10.38 -15.85
CA THR A 176 -4.83 9.60 -16.50
C THR A 176 -4.87 8.18 -15.96
N LYS A 177 -5.19 7.20 -16.81
CA LYS A 177 -4.99 5.76 -16.56
C LYS A 177 -3.62 5.36 -17.12
N PRO A 178 -2.53 5.40 -16.34
CA PRO A 178 -1.20 5.13 -16.88
C PRO A 178 -0.94 3.64 -17.15
N TYR A 179 -1.67 2.75 -16.47
CA TYR A 179 -1.67 1.32 -16.69
C TYR A 179 -2.92 0.91 -17.48
N ALA A 180 -2.78 -0.07 -18.37
CA ALA A 180 -3.89 -0.64 -19.13
C ALA A 180 -4.80 -1.51 -18.25
N SER A 181 -4.24 -2.12 -17.20
CA SER A 181 -4.95 -2.96 -16.24
C SER A 181 -4.24 -3.01 -14.89
N GLU A 182 -4.95 -3.50 -13.87
CA GLU A 182 -4.39 -3.79 -12.54
C GLU A 182 -3.25 -4.82 -12.60
N ALA A 183 -3.42 -5.87 -13.41
CA ALA A 183 -2.37 -6.87 -13.64
C ALA A 183 -1.08 -6.25 -14.21
N GLU A 184 -1.20 -5.24 -15.08
CA GLU A 184 -0.03 -4.52 -15.59
C GLU A 184 0.65 -3.68 -14.50
N TYR A 185 -0.14 -2.96 -13.69
CA TYR A 185 0.37 -2.22 -12.54
C TYR A 185 1.13 -3.15 -11.58
N TRP A 186 0.54 -4.30 -11.25
CA TRP A 186 1.16 -5.28 -10.36
C TRP A 186 2.47 -5.84 -10.92
N ARG A 187 2.51 -6.15 -12.23
CA ARG A 187 3.75 -6.58 -12.90
C ARG A 187 4.87 -5.56 -12.72
N TRP A 188 4.57 -4.27 -12.92
CA TRP A 188 5.55 -3.20 -12.74
C TRP A 188 5.92 -2.99 -11.27
N LYS A 189 4.96 -3.04 -10.35
CA LYS A 189 5.20 -2.96 -8.91
C LYS A 189 6.16 -4.05 -8.44
N LYS A 190 5.88 -5.32 -8.76
CA LYS A 190 6.73 -6.46 -8.42
C LYS A 190 8.14 -6.30 -9.01
N ARG A 191 8.25 -5.92 -10.30
CA ARG A 191 9.56 -5.66 -10.95
C ARG A 191 10.36 -4.61 -10.21
N THR A 192 9.75 -3.47 -9.87
CA THR A 192 10.42 -2.38 -9.16
C THR A 192 10.82 -2.82 -7.75
N MET A 193 9.97 -3.54 -7.01
CA MET A 193 10.30 -4.10 -5.70
C MET A 193 11.49 -5.08 -5.77
N MET A 194 11.54 -5.95 -6.78
CA MET A 194 12.69 -6.85 -7.01
C MET A 194 13.98 -6.07 -7.25
N LYS A 195 13.94 -5.00 -8.06
CA LYS A 195 15.11 -4.13 -8.26
C LYS A 195 15.55 -3.43 -6.97
N ILE A 196 14.61 -2.94 -6.15
CA ILE A 196 14.90 -2.35 -4.84
C ILE A 196 15.58 -3.37 -3.94
N LEU A 197 15.03 -4.58 -3.81
CA LEU A 197 15.61 -5.66 -3.00
C LEU A 197 17.00 -6.08 -3.49
N ALA A 198 17.21 -6.19 -4.80
CA ALA A 198 18.53 -6.50 -5.35
C ALA A 198 19.56 -5.44 -4.95
N ARG A 199 19.18 -4.15 -5.01
CA ARG A 199 20.04 -3.05 -4.55
C ARG A 199 20.27 -3.08 -3.05
N MET A 200 19.26 -3.37 -2.25
CA MET A 200 19.39 -3.52 -0.80
C MET A 200 20.45 -4.59 -0.48
N ARG A 201 20.36 -5.78 -1.10
CA ARG A 201 21.31 -6.88 -0.91
C ARG A 201 22.75 -6.48 -1.25
N ILE A 202 22.95 -5.77 -2.37
CA ILE A 202 24.28 -5.26 -2.77
C ILE A 202 24.78 -4.23 -1.76
N ASP A 203 23.93 -3.29 -1.35
CA ASP A 203 24.30 -2.21 -0.43
C ASP A 203 24.64 -2.75 0.97
N ILE A 204 23.91 -3.75 1.48
CA ILE A 204 24.25 -4.43 2.73
C ILE A 204 25.56 -5.18 2.60
N SER A 205 25.78 -5.91 1.50
CA SER A 205 27.04 -6.64 1.30
C SER A 205 28.24 -5.70 1.35
N ARG A 206 28.09 -4.47 0.80
CA ARG A 206 29.08 -3.40 0.87
C ARG A 206 29.24 -2.86 2.30
N ARG A 207 28.16 -2.47 2.97
CA ARG A 207 28.18 -1.87 4.32
C ARG A 207 28.55 -2.86 5.42
N HIS A 208 28.28 -4.15 5.23
CA HIS A 208 28.59 -5.20 6.19
C HIS A 208 30.10 -5.33 6.42
N MET A 209 30.92 -5.00 5.42
CA MET A 209 32.38 -4.95 5.59
C MET A 209 32.83 -3.82 6.54
N GLU A 210 32.02 -2.76 6.67
CA GLU A 210 32.33 -1.58 7.49
C GLU A 210 31.66 -1.67 8.88
N CYS A 211 30.41 -2.15 8.94
CA CYS A 211 29.64 -2.32 10.17
C CYS A 211 28.62 -3.47 10.06
N PRO A 212 28.97 -4.70 10.50
CA PRO A 212 28.15 -5.90 10.32
C PRO A 212 26.75 -5.85 10.94
N THR A 213 26.65 -5.37 12.19
CA THR A 213 25.41 -5.44 12.99
C THR A 213 24.38 -4.42 12.52
N ILE A 214 24.78 -3.16 12.34
CA ILE A 214 23.86 -2.06 11.98
C ILE A 214 23.28 -2.25 10.57
N SER A 215 24.08 -2.77 9.63
CA SER A 215 23.65 -2.96 8.23
C SER A 215 22.59 -4.05 8.09
N PHE A 216 22.71 -5.16 8.82
CA PHE A 216 21.75 -6.25 8.79
C PHE A 216 20.41 -5.86 9.46
N ASP A 217 20.48 -5.10 10.56
CA ASP A 217 19.28 -4.62 11.27
C ASP A 217 18.46 -3.64 10.42
N GLN A 218 19.10 -2.79 9.62
CA GLN A 218 18.40 -1.86 8.71
C GLN A 218 17.69 -2.59 7.57
N TYR A 219 18.31 -3.63 7.00
CA TYR A 219 17.69 -4.46 5.97
C TYR A 219 16.45 -5.18 6.48
N ARG A 220 16.60 -5.89 7.61
CA ARG A 220 15.50 -6.66 8.19
C ARG A 220 14.35 -5.77 8.59
N ARG A 221 14.65 -4.60 9.16
CA ARG A 221 13.63 -3.60 9.50
C ARG A 221 12.87 -3.10 8.27
N GLU A 222 13.56 -2.78 7.18
CA GLU A 222 12.89 -2.33 5.95
C GLU A 222 11.97 -3.42 5.38
N LEU A 223 12.38 -4.69 5.43
CA LEU A 223 11.54 -5.84 5.08
C LEU A 223 10.31 -5.96 5.97
N ASP A 224 10.48 -5.85 7.29
CA ASP A 224 9.39 -5.98 8.27
C ASP A 224 8.39 -4.82 8.14
N ILE A 225 8.86 -3.58 7.88
CA ILE A 225 7.97 -2.43 7.61
C ILE A 225 7.26 -2.61 6.27
N ALA A 226 7.95 -3.06 5.23
CA ALA A 226 7.31 -3.36 3.96
C ALA A 226 6.22 -4.43 4.10
N LEU A 227 6.41 -5.41 5.00
CA LEU A 227 5.41 -6.43 5.29
C LEU A 227 4.16 -5.84 5.96
N ILE A 228 4.35 -4.93 6.94
CA ILE A 228 3.24 -4.16 7.55
C ILE A 228 2.44 -3.42 6.46
N GLU A 229 3.14 -2.71 5.58
CA GLU A 229 2.52 -1.92 4.52
C GLU A 229 1.82 -2.80 3.46
N ALA A 230 2.39 -3.97 3.15
CA ALA A 230 1.77 -4.95 2.27
C ALA A 230 0.48 -5.54 2.86
N ALA A 231 0.44 -5.80 4.17
CA ALA A 231 -0.78 -6.23 4.85
C ALA A 231 -1.90 -5.17 4.81
N ASN A 232 -1.51 -3.90 4.72
CA ASN A 232 -2.41 -2.77 4.51
C ASN A 232 -2.74 -2.53 3.01
N ALA A 233 -2.21 -3.30 2.07
CA ALA A 233 -2.48 -3.11 0.63
C ALA A 233 -3.83 -3.72 0.20
N ASP A 234 -4.21 -3.50 -1.06
CA ASP A 234 -5.48 -3.94 -1.68
C ASP A 234 -5.40 -5.39 -2.22
N ALA A 235 -5.97 -5.64 -3.41
CA ALA A 235 -6.28 -6.98 -3.93
C ALA A 235 -5.08 -7.92 -4.14
N HIS A 236 -3.85 -7.42 -4.04
CA HIS A 236 -2.60 -8.21 -4.16
C HIS A 236 -1.75 -8.20 -2.87
N SER A 237 -2.37 -7.89 -1.75
CA SER A 237 -1.71 -7.86 -0.43
C SER A 237 -1.12 -9.21 -0.04
N VAL A 238 -1.81 -10.33 -0.30
CA VAL A 238 -1.34 -11.68 0.05
C VAL A 238 -0.10 -12.06 -0.74
N GLU A 239 -0.12 -11.90 -2.06
CA GLU A 239 1.01 -12.20 -2.95
C GLU A 239 2.23 -11.33 -2.61
N MET A 240 1.99 -10.09 -2.16
CA MET A 240 3.05 -9.19 -1.73
C MET A 240 3.63 -9.57 -0.38
N MET A 241 2.79 -9.95 0.59
CA MET A 241 3.25 -10.48 1.86
C MET A 241 4.07 -11.75 1.62
N GLU A 242 3.60 -12.66 0.78
CA GLU A 242 4.34 -13.86 0.40
C GLU A 242 5.70 -13.54 -0.21
N PHE A 243 5.75 -12.62 -1.17
CA PHE A 243 6.99 -12.14 -1.77
C PHE A 243 7.98 -11.59 -0.74
N LEU A 244 7.51 -10.79 0.23
CA LEU A 244 8.35 -10.21 1.27
C LEU A 244 8.83 -11.25 2.28
N LEU A 245 7.98 -12.21 2.66
CA LEU A 245 8.36 -13.34 3.50
C LEU A 245 9.43 -14.21 2.83
N ALA A 246 9.29 -14.49 1.52
CA ALA A 246 10.31 -15.17 0.73
C ALA A 246 11.62 -14.37 0.64
N ALA A 247 11.56 -13.04 0.71
CA ALA A 247 12.73 -12.16 0.75
C ALA A 247 13.39 -12.09 2.14
N GLY A 248 12.77 -12.66 3.18
CA GLY A 248 13.29 -12.76 4.54
C GLY A 248 12.61 -11.84 5.57
N ALA A 249 11.46 -11.24 5.25
CA ALA A 249 10.65 -10.53 6.24
C ALA A 249 10.20 -11.49 7.36
N ASN A 250 10.13 -10.98 8.59
CA ASN A 250 9.84 -11.81 9.74
C ASN A 250 8.35 -11.79 10.10
N ILE A 251 7.76 -12.99 10.21
CA ILE A 251 6.40 -13.19 10.71
C ILE A 251 6.36 -13.88 12.08
N ASN A 252 7.52 -14.27 12.62
CA ASN A 252 7.59 -14.90 13.93
C ASN A 252 7.51 -13.82 15.03
N ALA A 253 6.43 -13.90 15.81
CA ALA A 253 6.12 -13.01 16.91
C ALA A 253 7.21 -13.03 18.01
N GLU A 254 7.77 -14.20 18.34
CA GLU A 254 8.79 -14.35 19.40
C GLU A 254 10.02 -13.46 19.22
N MET A 255 10.35 -13.11 17.98
CA MET A 255 11.48 -12.23 17.66
C MET A 255 11.08 -10.78 17.42
N ASN A 256 9.82 -10.50 17.06
CA ASN A 256 9.38 -9.17 16.66
C ASN A 256 7.87 -8.92 16.83
N ASP A 257 7.36 -9.15 18.05
CA ASP A 257 5.92 -9.11 18.41
C ASP A 257 5.17 -7.88 17.88
N GLN A 258 5.82 -6.72 17.82
CA GLN A 258 5.17 -5.47 17.42
C GLN A 258 4.91 -5.37 15.91
N TYR A 259 5.89 -5.74 15.08
CA TYR A 259 5.73 -5.67 13.63
C TYR A 259 4.75 -6.75 13.15
N VAL A 260 4.89 -7.96 13.68
CA VAL A 260 3.96 -9.07 13.43
C VAL A 260 2.56 -8.71 13.94
N GLY A 261 2.48 -8.10 15.12
CA GLY A 261 1.24 -7.57 15.68
C GLY A 261 0.55 -6.54 14.80
N GLN A 262 1.32 -5.63 14.20
CA GLN A 262 0.78 -4.62 13.28
C GLN A 262 0.35 -5.24 11.95
N VAL A 263 1.07 -6.22 11.42
CA VAL A 263 0.66 -7.00 10.24
C VAL A 263 -0.69 -7.68 10.50
N TRP A 264 -0.83 -8.33 11.66
CA TRP A 264 -2.08 -8.95 12.09
C TRP A 264 -3.21 -7.94 12.24
N ARG A 265 -2.97 -6.83 12.93
CA ARG A 265 -3.94 -5.73 13.06
C ARG A 265 -4.40 -5.22 11.70
N ASN A 266 -3.48 -4.96 10.76
CA ASN A 266 -3.83 -4.46 9.44
C ASN A 266 -4.68 -5.46 8.65
N ALA A 267 -4.46 -6.77 8.83
CA ALA A 267 -5.31 -7.80 8.26
C ALA A 267 -6.71 -7.81 8.90
N LEU A 268 -6.81 -7.61 10.22
CA LEU A 268 -8.08 -7.50 10.94
C LEU A 268 -8.85 -6.22 10.61
N ASP A 269 -8.14 -5.15 10.27
CA ASP A 269 -8.74 -3.86 9.93
C ASP A 269 -9.31 -3.82 8.50
N GLU A 270 -9.07 -4.86 7.70
CA GLU A 270 -9.55 -4.96 6.31
C GLU A 270 -11.08 -4.92 6.23
N GLU A 271 -11.57 -4.01 5.38
CA GLU A 271 -13.00 -3.75 5.24
C GLU A 271 -13.66 -4.63 4.18
N VAL A 272 -12.89 -5.14 3.22
CA VAL A 272 -13.39 -5.99 2.14
C VAL A 272 -13.42 -7.45 2.61
N PRO A 273 -14.60 -8.09 2.76
CA PRO A 273 -14.71 -9.41 3.38
C PRO A 273 -13.87 -10.52 2.74
N SER A 274 -13.74 -10.52 1.40
CA SER A 274 -12.91 -11.49 0.68
C SER A 274 -11.42 -11.30 0.94
N LEU A 275 -10.94 -10.04 0.98
CA LEU A 275 -9.54 -9.73 1.30
C LEU A 275 -9.25 -9.99 2.77
N PHE A 276 -10.17 -9.65 3.67
CA PHE A 276 -10.07 -9.95 5.09
C PHE A 276 -9.83 -11.45 5.29
N ARG A 277 -10.70 -12.29 4.70
CA ARG A 277 -10.57 -13.75 4.77
C ARG A 277 -9.20 -14.21 4.25
N ALA A 278 -8.81 -13.77 3.06
CA ALA A 278 -7.56 -14.18 2.43
C ALA A 278 -6.33 -13.80 3.27
N LYS A 279 -6.29 -12.57 3.80
CA LYS A 279 -5.20 -12.09 4.67
C LYS A 279 -5.14 -12.87 5.98
N VAL A 280 -6.29 -13.08 6.64
CA VAL A 280 -6.35 -13.79 7.91
C VAL A 280 -5.90 -15.24 7.74
N GLU A 281 -6.46 -15.96 6.77
CA GLU A 281 -6.10 -17.36 6.51
C GLU A 281 -4.60 -17.49 6.19
N PHE A 282 -4.09 -16.61 5.32
CA PHE A 282 -2.67 -16.57 4.99
C PHE A 282 -1.77 -16.37 6.22
N LEU A 283 -2.12 -15.43 7.12
CA LEU A 283 -1.32 -15.15 8.31
C LEU A 283 -1.41 -16.28 9.35
N MET A 284 -2.58 -16.91 9.50
CA MET A 284 -2.76 -18.08 10.37
C MET A 284 -1.88 -19.25 9.93
N GLU A 285 -1.84 -19.55 8.63
CA GLU A 285 -0.99 -20.60 8.06
C GLU A 285 0.50 -20.36 8.30
N ARG A 286 0.89 -19.11 8.56
CA ARG A 286 2.27 -18.70 8.85
C ARG A 286 2.57 -18.56 10.35
N GLY A 287 1.65 -18.97 11.21
CA GLY A 287 1.87 -19.08 12.65
C GLY A 287 1.89 -17.74 13.40
N VAL A 288 1.19 -16.72 12.88
CA VAL A 288 0.96 -15.48 13.63
C VAL A 288 0.23 -15.77 14.94
N ASN A 289 0.58 -15.06 16.01
CA ASN A 289 -0.17 -15.12 17.26
C ASN A 289 -1.56 -14.48 17.08
N THR A 290 -2.57 -15.31 16.89
CA THR A 290 -3.95 -14.87 16.62
C THR A 290 -4.66 -14.29 17.84
N ASN A 291 -4.15 -14.56 19.05
CA ASN A 291 -4.83 -14.23 20.31
C ASN A 291 -4.50 -12.82 20.80
N ARG A 292 -3.61 -12.10 20.11
CA ARG A 292 -3.18 -10.75 20.48
C ARG A 292 -3.17 -9.83 19.28
N VAL A 293 -3.89 -8.72 19.40
CA VAL A 293 -3.92 -7.61 18.44
C VAL A 293 -3.22 -6.44 19.09
N TRP A 294 -2.21 -5.86 18.43
CA TRP A 294 -1.47 -4.74 19.02
C TRP A 294 -2.19 -3.40 18.82
N SER A 295 -2.50 -2.72 19.93
CA SER A 295 -2.99 -1.35 19.95
C SER A 295 -1.96 -0.41 20.57
N TRP A 296 -2.19 0.91 20.46
CA TRP A 296 -1.34 1.92 21.10
C TRP A 296 -1.49 1.91 22.63
N GLN A 297 -2.60 1.37 23.16
CA GLN A 297 -2.81 1.19 24.61
C GLN A 297 -2.22 -0.13 25.11
N GLY A 298 -1.79 -1.03 24.22
CA GLY A 298 -1.23 -2.34 24.57
C GLY A 298 -1.83 -3.48 23.74
N PRO A 299 -1.53 -4.74 24.10
CA PRO A 299 -2.12 -5.89 23.45
C PRO A 299 -3.61 -6.04 23.82
N LEU A 300 -4.47 -6.14 22.81
CA LEU A 300 -5.89 -6.44 22.90
C LEU A 300 -6.16 -7.88 22.46
N THR A 301 -7.28 -8.47 22.88
CA THR A 301 -7.83 -9.65 22.20
C THR A 301 -8.51 -9.26 20.89
N PRO A 302 -8.70 -10.18 19.92
CA PRO A 302 -9.50 -9.90 18.73
C PRO A 302 -10.92 -9.45 19.07
N ALA A 303 -11.54 -10.03 20.11
CA ALA A 303 -12.87 -9.61 20.57
C ALA A 303 -12.87 -8.15 21.04
N GLU A 304 -11.90 -7.75 21.88
CA GLU A 304 -11.72 -6.35 22.30
C GLU A 304 -11.55 -5.42 21.11
N PHE A 305 -10.65 -5.76 20.19
CA PHE A 305 -10.36 -4.95 19.01
C PHE A 305 -11.63 -4.67 18.18
N PHE A 306 -12.44 -5.70 17.90
CA PHE A 306 -13.67 -5.49 17.12
C PHE A 306 -14.77 -4.78 17.91
N LEU A 307 -14.92 -5.03 19.21
CA LEU A 307 -15.91 -4.33 20.04
C LEU A 307 -15.57 -2.83 20.14
N GLU A 308 -14.30 -2.50 20.41
CA GLU A 308 -13.81 -1.12 20.44
C GLU A 308 -14.01 -0.45 19.06
N LYS A 309 -13.63 -1.13 17.96
CA LYS A 309 -13.82 -0.61 16.60
C LYS A 309 -15.30 -0.33 16.29
N LEU A 310 -16.20 -1.25 16.65
CA LEU A 310 -17.64 -1.10 16.44
C LEU A 310 -18.21 0.06 17.29
N HIS A 311 -17.83 0.15 18.56
CA HIS A 311 -18.24 1.23 19.46
C HIS A 311 -17.86 2.60 18.90
N TRP A 312 -16.57 2.80 18.59
CA TRP A 312 -16.08 4.05 18.01
C TRP A 312 -16.74 4.37 16.67
N SER A 313 -16.94 3.38 15.80
CA SER A 313 -17.59 3.59 14.51
C SER A 313 -19.04 4.06 14.69
N CYS A 314 -19.78 3.52 15.66
CA CYS A 314 -21.16 3.96 15.92
C CYS A 314 -21.24 5.35 16.55
N LEU A 315 -20.26 5.73 17.38
CA LEU A 315 -20.22 7.08 17.97
C LEU A 315 -20.00 8.17 16.91
N PHE A 316 -19.28 7.88 15.84
CA PHE A 316 -18.85 8.89 14.87
C PHE A 316 -19.43 8.74 13.46
N SER A 317 -20.12 7.62 13.15
CA SER A 317 -20.76 7.38 11.86
C SER A 317 -22.27 7.30 11.99
N ALA A 318 -22.99 7.95 11.06
CA ALA A 318 -24.43 7.79 10.92
C ALA A 318 -24.82 6.50 10.16
N ASP A 319 -23.91 5.93 9.38
CA ASP A 319 -24.12 4.67 8.66
C ASP A 319 -23.80 3.49 9.58
N THR A 320 -24.77 2.60 9.80
CA THR A 320 -24.64 1.41 10.66
C THR A 320 -24.42 0.11 9.88
N SER A 321 -24.25 0.18 8.55
CA SER A 321 -24.05 -0.98 7.67
C SER A 321 -22.79 -1.80 8.01
N PHE A 322 -21.83 -1.20 8.72
CA PHE A 322 -20.61 -1.87 9.17
C PHE A 322 -20.85 -2.85 10.34
N ILE A 323 -21.96 -2.73 11.08
CA ILE A 323 -22.22 -3.55 12.28
C ILE A 323 -22.34 -5.02 11.89
N ASP A 324 -23.19 -5.34 10.90
CA ASP A 324 -23.38 -6.71 10.42
C ASP A 324 -22.07 -7.29 9.87
N ARG A 325 -21.26 -6.45 9.21
CA ARG A 325 -19.94 -6.85 8.72
C ARG A 325 -19.00 -7.18 9.86
N GLY A 326 -18.89 -6.32 10.88
CA GLY A 326 -18.04 -6.56 12.03
C GLY A 326 -18.43 -7.82 12.79
N LEU A 327 -19.73 -8.06 13.00
CA LEU A 327 -20.22 -9.28 13.63
C LEU A 327 -19.94 -10.54 12.79
N TRP A 328 -20.05 -10.45 11.45
CA TRP A 328 -19.66 -11.54 10.56
C TRP A 328 -18.15 -11.83 10.65
N THR A 329 -17.32 -10.79 10.72
CA THR A 329 -15.87 -10.91 10.89
C THR A 329 -15.53 -11.61 12.20
N MET A 330 -16.22 -11.27 13.29
CA MET A 330 -16.07 -11.94 14.58
C MET A 330 -16.52 -13.40 14.53
N ASP A 331 -17.65 -13.71 13.87
CA ASP A 331 -18.12 -15.09 13.64
C ASP A 331 -17.08 -15.92 12.88
N PHE A 332 -16.47 -15.34 11.86
CA PHE A 332 -15.43 -16.00 11.07
C PHE A 332 -14.20 -16.31 11.93
N LEU A 333 -13.71 -15.34 12.72
CA LEU A 333 -12.55 -15.53 13.59
C LEU A 333 -12.83 -16.57 14.69
N GLU A 334 -14.03 -16.57 15.26
CA GLU A 334 -14.46 -17.60 16.22
C GLU A 334 -14.48 -18.99 15.57
N GLY A 335 -15.05 -19.12 14.36
CA GLY A 335 -15.05 -20.36 13.60
C GLY A 335 -13.65 -20.87 13.23
N ARG A 336 -12.64 -19.98 13.27
CA ARG A 336 -11.22 -20.29 13.05
C ARG A 336 -10.44 -20.49 14.37
N GLY A 337 -11.08 -20.36 15.52
CA GLY A 337 -10.45 -20.48 16.84
C GLY A 337 -9.55 -19.29 17.23
N CYS A 338 -9.70 -18.15 16.54
CA CYS A 338 -8.92 -16.94 16.78
C CYS A 338 -9.61 -15.96 17.72
N LEU A 339 -10.92 -16.13 17.94
CA LEU A 339 -11.72 -15.26 18.78
C LEU A 339 -12.51 -16.10 19.77
N GLU A 340 -12.37 -15.76 21.05
CA GLU A 340 -13.19 -16.30 22.12
C GLU A 340 -14.07 -15.17 22.66
N TRP A 341 -15.37 -15.45 22.77
CA TRP A 341 -16.29 -14.53 23.44
C TRP A 341 -16.08 -14.62 24.95
N PRO A 342 -16.01 -13.49 25.67
CA PRO A 342 -15.88 -13.52 27.12
C PRO A 342 -17.08 -14.25 27.74
N LEU A 343 -16.83 -15.22 28.63
CA LEU A 343 -17.88 -15.99 29.31
C LEU A 343 -18.88 -15.06 30.02
N ALA A 344 -18.39 -13.96 30.58
CA ALA A 344 -19.18 -12.91 31.21
C ALA A 344 -20.21 -12.26 30.26
N ALA A 345 -19.97 -12.20 28.94
CA ALA A 345 -20.96 -11.67 27.99
C ALA A 345 -22.22 -12.55 27.89
N PHE A 346 -22.09 -13.84 28.20
CA PHE A 346 -23.20 -14.78 28.24
C PHE A 346 -23.94 -14.74 29.59
N GLU A 347 -23.22 -14.49 30.69
CA GLU A 347 -23.80 -14.35 32.03
C GLU A 347 -24.58 -13.03 32.17
N ALA A 348 -24.00 -11.90 31.71
CA ALA A 348 -24.64 -10.58 31.69
C ALA A 348 -25.99 -10.57 30.93
N PHE A 349 -26.10 -11.40 29.89
CA PHE A 349 -27.32 -11.55 29.09
C PHE A 349 -28.45 -12.23 29.83
N ASN A 350 -28.14 -13.14 30.75
CA ASN A 350 -29.13 -13.89 31.52
C ASN A 350 -29.54 -13.17 32.81
N THR A 351 -28.71 -12.27 33.35
CA THR A 351 -28.96 -11.67 34.67
C THR A 351 -29.37 -10.20 34.65
N CYS A 352 -29.20 -9.45 33.56
CA CYS A 352 -29.40 -7.98 33.54
C CYS A 352 -28.63 -7.24 34.67
N GLU A 353 -27.64 -7.88 35.28
CA GLU A 353 -26.78 -7.33 36.32
C GLU A 353 -25.38 -7.91 36.13
N ILE A 354 -24.42 -7.03 35.84
CA ILE A 354 -23.01 -7.38 35.85
C ILE A 354 -22.54 -7.19 37.29
N ALA A 355 -22.58 -8.27 38.08
CA ALA A 355 -21.88 -8.28 39.35
C ALA A 355 -20.40 -8.57 39.07
N LEU A 356 -19.56 -7.54 39.22
CA LEU A 356 -18.10 -7.63 39.25
C LEU A 356 -17.63 -8.67 40.28
N GLN A 357 -17.46 -9.92 39.87
CA GLN A 357 -16.52 -10.85 40.51
C GLN A 357 -15.30 -11.02 39.61
N ALA A 358 -14.54 -9.93 39.50
CA ALA A 358 -13.28 -9.84 38.77
C ALA A 358 -12.09 -10.50 39.51
N SER A 359 -12.27 -11.65 40.19
CA SER A 359 -11.21 -12.20 41.03
C SER A 359 -10.38 -13.33 40.45
N GLU A 360 -10.77 -14.03 39.37
CA GLU A 360 -10.01 -15.21 38.91
C GLU A 360 -9.93 -15.45 37.39
N LEU A 361 -10.21 -14.44 36.55
CA LEU A 361 -10.04 -14.57 35.09
C LEU A 361 -8.73 -13.92 34.63
N ALA A 362 -7.89 -14.69 33.95
CA ALA A 362 -6.61 -14.24 33.42
C ALA A 362 -6.82 -12.98 32.56
N GLY A 363 -5.98 -11.97 32.75
CA GLY A 363 -6.20 -10.57 32.35
C GLY A 363 -6.41 -10.23 30.86
N LEU A 364 -6.56 -11.23 29.97
CA LEU A 364 -6.96 -11.06 28.56
C LEU A 364 -8.46 -11.28 28.34
N GLU A 365 -9.17 -12.03 29.19
CA GLU A 365 -10.64 -12.18 29.07
C GLU A 365 -11.41 -10.98 29.64
N VAL A 366 -10.75 -10.18 30.49
CA VAL A 366 -11.34 -9.05 31.22
C VAL A 366 -11.63 -7.85 30.31
N GLY A 367 -10.81 -7.62 29.28
CA GLY A 367 -10.99 -6.44 28.43
C GLY A 367 -12.22 -6.58 27.53
N ALA A 368 -12.43 -7.73 26.89
CA ALA A 368 -13.58 -7.94 26.01
C ALA A 368 -14.90 -7.85 26.79
N ALA A 369 -14.93 -8.39 28.01
CA ALA A 369 -16.07 -8.28 28.92
C ALA A 369 -16.36 -6.82 29.29
N ARG A 370 -15.31 -6.05 29.59
CA ARG A 370 -15.42 -4.62 29.91
C ARG A 370 -15.93 -3.80 28.73
N GLU A 371 -15.42 -4.01 27.52
CA GLU A 371 -15.90 -3.28 26.34
C GLU A 371 -17.36 -3.60 26.03
N LEU A 372 -17.76 -4.86 26.21
CA LEU A 372 -19.13 -5.29 26.02
C LEU A 372 -20.08 -4.68 27.08
N GLU A 373 -19.64 -4.60 28.34
CA GLU A 373 -20.34 -3.87 29.40
C GLU A 373 -20.49 -2.38 29.09
N LEU A 374 -19.42 -1.74 28.63
CA LEU A 374 -19.43 -0.33 28.24
C LEU A 374 -20.47 -0.10 27.14
N ILE A 375 -20.44 -0.87 26.06
CA ILE A 375 -21.39 -0.72 24.94
C ILE A 375 -22.83 -0.94 25.38
N LEU A 376 -23.10 -1.96 26.20
CA LEU A 376 -24.47 -2.32 26.59
C LEU A 376 -25.09 -1.37 27.62
N ASN A 377 -24.27 -0.73 28.46
CA ASN A 377 -24.72 0.23 29.47
C ASN A 377 -24.63 1.69 29.01
N ASP A 378 -24.05 1.95 27.84
CA ASP A 378 -23.97 3.29 27.28
C ASP A 378 -25.37 3.84 26.95
N THR A 379 -25.63 5.08 27.34
CA THR A 379 -26.93 5.75 27.16
C THR A 379 -27.02 6.52 25.85
N GLU A 380 -25.94 6.60 25.07
CA GLU A 380 -25.92 7.30 23.77
C GLU A 380 -26.87 6.64 22.76
N GLU A 381 -27.75 7.45 22.15
CA GLU A 381 -28.75 6.95 21.19
C GLU A 381 -28.12 6.37 19.92
N SER A 382 -26.95 6.87 19.52
CA SER A 382 -26.18 6.38 18.36
C SER A 382 -25.74 4.92 18.49
N LEU A 383 -25.69 4.39 19.72
CA LEU A 383 -25.28 3.01 19.99
C LEU A 383 -26.45 2.03 20.02
N GLN A 384 -27.70 2.48 20.01
CA GLN A 384 -28.88 1.60 20.02
C GLN A 384 -28.88 0.53 18.92
N PRO A 385 -28.46 0.82 17.67
CA PRO A 385 -28.33 -0.20 16.62
C PRO A 385 -27.31 -1.28 16.98
N LEU A 386 -26.14 -0.89 17.51
CA LEU A 386 -25.08 -1.80 17.93
C LEU A 386 -25.50 -2.66 19.12
N GLN A 387 -26.10 -2.05 20.14
CA GLN A 387 -26.65 -2.76 21.30
C GLN A 387 -27.68 -3.81 20.88
N THR A 388 -28.59 -3.45 19.97
CA THR A 388 -29.61 -4.37 19.45
C THR A 388 -28.99 -5.53 18.68
N ALA A 389 -28.03 -5.23 17.79
CA ALA A 389 -27.36 -6.24 16.98
C ALA A 389 -26.53 -7.20 17.84
N LEU A 390 -25.73 -6.69 18.78
CA LEU A 390 -24.97 -7.50 19.74
C LEU A 390 -25.91 -8.37 20.58
N LYS A 391 -27.02 -7.81 21.07
CA LYS A 391 -28.03 -8.56 21.84
C LYS A 391 -28.58 -9.74 21.06
N GLN A 392 -28.98 -9.51 19.81
CA GLN A 392 -29.49 -10.56 18.94
C GLN A 392 -28.40 -11.58 18.57
N HIS A 393 -27.15 -11.14 18.40
CA HIS A 393 -26.02 -11.98 18.05
C HIS A 393 -25.67 -12.95 19.20
N LEU A 394 -25.49 -12.42 20.41
CA LEU A 394 -25.19 -13.21 21.61
C LEU A 394 -26.33 -14.20 21.94
N SER A 395 -27.59 -13.77 21.80
CA SER A 395 -28.75 -14.65 21.97
C SER A 395 -28.70 -15.84 21.00
N ARG A 396 -28.37 -15.60 19.73
CA ARG A 396 -28.22 -16.66 18.72
C ARG A 396 -27.08 -17.62 19.06
N LYS A 397 -25.98 -17.13 19.62
CA LYS A 397 -24.84 -17.95 20.07
C LYS A 397 -25.20 -18.84 21.25
N LEU A 398 -25.93 -18.31 22.24
CA LEU A 398 -26.44 -19.06 23.39
C LEU A 398 -27.33 -20.22 22.96
N LEU A 399 -28.25 -20.00 22.02
CA LEU A 399 -29.16 -21.02 21.50
C LEU A 399 -28.45 -22.11 20.69
N LYS A 400 -27.27 -21.81 20.13
CA LYS A 400 -26.48 -22.75 19.33
C LYS A 400 -25.47 -23.56 20.16
N LYS A 401 -25.15 -23.16 21.40
CA LYS A 401 -24.36 -24.01 22.28
C LYS A 401 -25.20 -25.24 22.62
N PRO A 402 -24.80 -26.47 22.24
CA PRO A 402 -25.49 -27.65 22.70
C PRO A 402 -25.46 -27.63 24.23
N LEU A 403 -26.62 -27.83 24.85
CA LEU A 403 -26.78 -28.08 26.29
C LEU A 403 -26.03 -29.37 26.64
N VAL A 404 -24.69 -29.32 26.68
CA VAL A 404 -23.86 -30.38 27.23
C VAL A 404 -23.90 -30.21 28.74
N THR A 405 -24.98 -30.75 29.30
CA THR A 405 -25.05 -31.43 30.60
C THR A 405 -24.36 -30.75 31.78
N LEU A 406 -25.06 -29.80 32.40
CA LEU A 406 -25.11 -29.68 33.86
C LEU A 406 -26.41 -30.32 34.35
N ARG A 407 -26.53 -31.65 34.22
CA ARG A 407 -27.35 -32.47 35.11
C ARG A 407 -27.01 -33.95 34.97
N GLU A 408 -26.86 -34.55 36.14
CA GLU A 408 -26.47 -35.92 36.42
C GLU A 408 -27.36 -36.96 35.73
N GLY A 409 -26.81 -38.18 35.64
CA GLY A 409 -27.29 -39.28 34.82
C GLY A 409 -28.79 -39.51 34.79
N GLN A 410 -29.31 -39.62 33.57
CA GLN A 410 -30.31 -40.62 33.19
C GLN A 410 -30.37 -40.75 31.66
N SER A 411 -30.61 -41.98 31.24
CA SER A 411 -30.42 -42.55 29.90
C SER A 411 -31.49 -42.15 28.86
N SER A 412 -31.12 -42.32 27.58
CA SER A 412 -31.98 -42.43 26.37
C SER A 412 -32.75 -41.15 25.96
N GLU A 413 -33.06 -40.82 24.71
CA GLU A 413 -33.05 -41.50 23.41
C GLU A 413 -33.17 -40.42 22.31
N ILE A 414 -32.89 -40.81 21.07
CA ILE A 414 -32.81 -40.05 19.81
C ILE A 414 -34.13 -39.33 19.43
N ILE A 415 -34.07 -38.11 18.86
CA ILE A 415 -34.92 -37.68 17.71
C ILE A 415 -34.15 -36.69 16.80
N ASP A 416 -34.00 -37.07 15.53
CA ASP A 416 -33.62 -36.25 14.37
C ASP A 416 -34.67 -35.15 14.07
N GLY A 417 -34.22 -33.94 13.75
CA GLY A 417 -35.11 -32.83 13.39
C GLY A 417 -34.43 -31.72 12.57
N HIS A 418 -34.43 -31.90 11.25
CA HIS A 418 -34.31 -30.92 10.16
C HIS A 418 -33.70 -29.53 10.46
N ALA A 419 -32.44 -29.34 10.04
CA ALA A 419 -31.88 -28.03 9.74
C ALA A 419 -32.32 -27.55 8.35
N SER A 420 -33.01 -26.42 8.29
CA SER A 420 -33.33 -25.68 7.06
C SER A 420 -32.07 -25.02 6.50
N LYS A 421 -31.74 -25.38 5.25
CA LYS A 421 -30.78 -24.67 4.40
C LYS A 421 -31.32 -23.27 4.10
N LEU A 422 -30.50 -22.25 4.36
CA LEU A 422 -30.61 -20.96 3.69
C LEU A 422 -29.66 -21.01 2.50
N ASP A 423 -30.24 -21.25 1.31
CA ASP A 423 -29.56 -21.09 0.03
C ASP A 423 -29.37 -19.59 -0.24
N PHE A 424 -28.11 -19.15 -0.32
CA PHE A 424 -27.76 -17.92 -1.02
C PHE A 424 -27.30 -18.31 -2.42
N ASP A 425 -28.20 -18.11 -3.38
CA ASP A 425 -27.94 -18.17 -4.81
C ASP A 425 -27.12 -16.92 -5.19
N ASP A 426 -25.80 -17.05 -5.29
CA ASP A 426 -24.96 -16.17 -6.10
C ASP A 426 -24.07 -17.03 -6.99
N LYS A 427 -24.61 -17.33 -8.17
CA LYS A 427 -23.89 -17.96 -9.28
C LYS A 427 -23.00 -16.91 -9.96
N GLU A 428 -21.83 -16.72 -9.41
CA GLU A 428 -20.62 -16.70 -10.22
C GLU A 428 -19.71 -17.78 -9.64
N SER A 429 -19.61 -18.91 -10.36
CA SER A 429 -19.13 -20.15 -9.77
C SER A 429 -17.64 -20.01 -9.40
N LEU A 430 -17.36 -20.08 -8.09
CA LEU A 430 -16.04 -20.22 -7.46
C LEU A 430 -14.98 -21.06 -8.23
N PRO A 431 -15.32 -22.12 -8.98
CA PRO A 431 -14.33 -22.87 -9.74
C PRO A 431 -13.61 -22.04 -10.82
N GLU A 432 -14.23 -21.03 -11.43
CA GLU A 432 -13.62 -20.28 -12.55
C GLU A 432 -12.53 -19.29 -12.08
N ALA A 433 -12.69 -18.70 -10.88
CA ALA A 433 -11.68 -17.83 -10.30
C ALA A 433 -10.49 -18.61 -9.73
N ILE A 434 -10.74 -19.80 -9.16
CA ILE A 434 -9.71 -20.70 -8.63
C ILE A 434 -8.93 -21.37 -9.78
N LEU A 435 -9.62 -21.81 -10.85
CA LEU A 435 -8.96 -22.37 -12.03
C LEU A 435 -8.09 -21.33 -12.76
N ARG A 436 -8.50 -20.05 -12.81
CA ARG A 436 -7.65 -18.98 -13.34
C ARG A 436 -6.39 -18.72 -12.52
N LEU A 437 -6.42 -18.96 -11.21
CA LEU A 437 -5.26 -18.82 -10.32
C LEU A 437 -4.32 -20.03 -10.41
N GLU A 438 -4.86 -21.23 -10.64
CA GLU A 438 -4.07 -22.45 -10.87
C GLU A 438 -3.41 -22.46 -12.26
N ASP A 439 -4.12 -22.02 -13.30
CA ASP A 439 -3.55 -21.87 -14.65
C ASP A 439 -2.43 -20.82 -14.69
N LEU A 440 -2.59 -19.70 -13.97
CA LEU A 440 -1.54 -18.68 -13.83
C LEU A 440 -0.36 -19.16 -12.98
N ARG A 441 -0.57 -20.08 -12.04
CA ARG A 441 0.47 -20.72 -11.21
C ARG A 441 1.31 -21.73 -12.01
N GLU A 442 0.68 -22.51 -12.89
CA GLU A 442 1.36 -23.46 -13.79
C GLU A 442 2.16 -22.73 -14.87
N GLU A 443 1.60 -21.66 -15.46
CA GLU A 443 2.31 -20.79 -16.42
C GLU A 443 3.51 -20.08 -15.74
N TRP A 444 3.40 -19.77 -14.44
CA TRP A 444 4.47 -19.20 -13.62
C TRP A 444 5.64 -20.15 -13.31
N LEU A 445 5.34 -21.41 -13.02
CA LEU A 445 6.37 -22.43 -12.78
C LEU A 445 7.12 -22.75 -14.08
N ALA A 446 6.42 -22.69 -15.22
CA ALA A 446 7.03 -22.86 -16.53
C ALA A 446 7.97 -21.71 -16.92
N GLU A 447 7.60 -20.44 -16.67
CA GLU A 447 8.48 -19.29 -16.95
C GLU A 447 9.68 -19.21 -15.99
N SER A 448 9.49 -19.55 -14.71
CA SER A 448 10.57 -19.53 -13.71
C SER A 448 11.66 -20.58 -13.97
N CYS A 449 11.32 -21.67 -14.68
CA CYS A 449 12.28 -22.69 -15.11
C CYS A 449 12.94 -22.37 -16.47
N SER A 450 12.44 -21.38 -17.22
CA SER A 450 12.99 -20.99 -18.53
C SER A 450 14.02 -19.84 -18.45
N GLU A 451 14.10 -19.13 -17.32
CA GLU A 451 15.03 -18.01 -17.11
C GLU A 451 16.15 -18.28 -16.09
N MET A 452 16.31 -19.54 -15.66
CA MET A 452 17.57 -20.07 -15.10
C MET A 452 18.35 -20.82 -16.18
#